data_AF-M5JTD0-F1
#
_entry.id   AF-M5JTD0-F1
#
_cell.length_a   1.000
_cell.length_b   1.000
_cell.length_c   1.000
_cell.angle_alpha   90.00
_cell.angle_beta   90.00
_cell.angle_gamma   90.00
#
_symmetry.space_group_name_H-M   'P 1'
#
loop_
_entity.id
_entity.type
_entity.pdbx_description
1 polymer ?
#
loop_
_entity_poly.entity_id
_entity_poly.type
_entity_poly.pdbx_seq_one_letter_code
_entity_poly.pdbx_strand_id
1 'polypeptide(L)' 'ESDFLLQVVVADLAAYERFLSGTLLRLPGVIDIRSNFAIQTVKSQGELPLAHLTENED' A
#
# COMPACT_ATOMS: atom_id res chain seq x y z
N GLU A 1 8.44 -2.67 -13.92
CA GLU A 1 6.99 -2.75 -13.71
C GLU A 1 6.75 -3.77 -12.60
N SER A 2 5.71 -3.62 -11.77
CA SER A 2 5.46 -4.47 -10.60
C SER A 2 4.09 -5.14 -10.73
N ASP A 3 4.00 -6.45 -10.49
CA ASP A 3 2.74 -7.20 -10.58
C ASP A 3 1.80 -6.95 -9.40
N PHE A 4 2.36 -6.60 -8.25
CA PHE A 4 1.63 -6.34 -7.01
C PHE A 4 2.10 -5.04 -6.36
N LEU A 5 1.16 -4.34 -5.72
CA LEU A 5 1.43 -3.17 -4.88
C LEU A 5 0.92 -3.45 -3.46
N LEU A 6 1.80 -3.29 -2.48
CA LEU A 6 1.47 -3.47 -1.07
C LEU A 6 1.56 -2.11 -0.37
N GLN A 7 0.55 -1.79 0.45
CA GLN A 7 0.61 -0.68 1.39
C GLN A 7 0.85 -1.25 2.79
N VAL A 8 1.99 -0.89 3.40
CA VAL A 8 2.43 -1.44 4.67
C VAL A 8 2.66 -0.31 5.66
N VAL A 9 2.09 -0.43 6.87
CA VAL A 9 2.30 0.50 7.98
C VAL A 9 3.16 -0.18 9.03
N VAL A 10 4.24 0.47 9.42
CA VAL A 10 5.21 -0.01 10.42
C VAL A 10 5.58 1.12 11.38
N ALA A 11 6.06 0.77 12.57
CA ALA A 11 6.46 1.75 13.57
C ALA A 11 7.75 2.51 13.20
N ASP A 12 8.71 1.83 12.57
CA ASP A 12 10.01 2.37 12.19
C ASP A 12 10.69 1.54 11.09
N LEU A 13 11.89 1.96 10.67
CA LEU A 13 12.66 1.27 9.64
C LEU A 13 13.15 -0.13 10.08
N ALA A 14 13.48 -0.32 11.36
CA ALA A 14 13.90 -1.62 11.86
C ALA A 14 12.75 -2.64 11.83
N ALA A 15 11.52 -2.21 12.09
CA ALA A 15 10.32 -3.02 11.93
C ALA A 15 10.09 -3.39 10.46
N TYR A 16 10.31 -2.45 9.53
CA TYR A 16 10.29 -2.74 8.09
C TYR A 16 11.33 -3.80 7.69
N GLU A 17 12.59 -3.69 8.15
CA GLU A 17 13.63 -4.67 7.81
C GLU A 17 13.29 -6.08 8.30
N ARG A 18 12.73 -6.19 9.51
CA ARG A 18 12.23 -7.48 10.04
C ARG A 18 11.08 -8.02 9.20
N PHE A 19 10.17 -7.18 8.73
CA PHE A 19 9.07 -7.59 7.86
C PHE A 19 9.57 -8.03 6.47
N LEU A 20 10.50 -7.29 5.87
CA LEU A 20 11.08 -7.61 4.57
C LEU A 20 11.79 -8.96 4.57
N SER A 21 12.75 -9.13 5.49
CA SER A 21 13.55 -10.37 5.61
C SER A 21 12.76 -11.53 6.22
N GLY A 22 11.83 -11.22 7.12
CA GLY A 22 10.99 -12.17 7.83
C GLY A 22 9.79 -12.67 7.02
N THR A 23 9.37 -11.95 6.00
CA THR A 23 8.15 -12.30 5.29
C THR A 23 8.37 -12.25 3.81
N LEU A 24 8.55 -11.05 3.24
CA LEU A 24 8.48 -10.87 1.79
C LEU A 24 9.57 -11.63 1.03
N LEU A 25 10.81 -11.62 1.52
CA LEU A 25 11.92 -12.37 0.88
C LEU A 25 11.81 -13.89 1.04
N ARG A 26 10.95 -14.38 1.93
CA ARG A 26 10.70 -15.81 2.12
C ARG A 26 9.49 -16.33 1.35
N LEU A 27 8.70 -15.45 0.74
CA LEU A 27 7.53 -15.84 -0.02
C LEU A 27 7.98 -16.52 -1.33
N PRO A 28 7.53 -17.75 -1.60
CA PRO A 28 7.85 -18.41 -2.86
C PRO A 28 7.20 -17.64 -4.02
N GLY A 29 7.98 -17.39 -5.07
CA GLY A 29 7.52 -16.66 -6.26
C GLY A 29 7.75 -15.15 -6.22
N VAL A 30 8.28 -14.60 -5.12
CA VAL A 30 8.73 -13.19 -5.09
C VAL A 30 10.15 -13.11 -5.67
N ILE A 31 10.28 -12.41 -6.80
CA ILE A 31 11.54 -12.34 -7.57
C ILE A 31 12.28 -11.02 -7.30
N ASP A 32 11.54 -9.90 -7.21
CA ASP A 32 12.09 -8.58 -6.93
C ASP A 32 11.15 -7.82 -5.98
N ILE A 33 11.73 -6.94 -5.16
CA ILE A 33 10.98 -6.09 -4.23
C ILE A 33 11.52 -4.67 -4.36
N ARG A 34 10.59 -3.73 -4.61
CA ARG A 34 10.89 -2.30 -4.62
C ARG A 34 10.01 -1.62 -3.58
N SER A 35 10.65 -0.88 -2.69
CA SER A 35 9.97 -0.21 -1.58
C SER A 35 10.10 1.28 -1.67
N ASN A 36 8.99 1.96 -1.46
CA ASN A 36 8.88 3.41 -1.45
C ASN A 36 8.32 3.84 -0.10
N PHE A 37 9.01 4.75 0.58
CA PHE A 37 8.57 5.32 1.84
C PHE A 37 7.87 6.66 1.58
N ALA A 38 6.65 6.79 2.08
CA ALA A 38 5.91 8.05 2.01
C ALA A 38 6.54 9.07 2.96
N ILE A 39 6.94 10.22 2.43
CA ILE A 39 7.49 11.34 3.23
C ILE A 39 6.36 12.08 3.95
N GLN A 40 5.24 12.27 3.25
CA GLN A 40 4.06 12.95 3.77
C GLN A 40 2.80 12.39 3.09
N THR A 41 1.73 12.23 3.85
CA THR A 41 0.40 11.91 3.33
C THR A 41 -0.32 13.19 2.92
N VAL A 42 -0.56 13.36 1.61
CA VAL A 42 -1.28 14.54 1.07
C VAL A 42 -2.80 14.35 1.17
N LYS A 43 -3.30 13.14 0.90
CA LYS A 43 -4.71 12.77 1.00
C LYS A 43 -4.81 11.40 1.65
N SER A 44 -5.58 11.31 2.73
CA SER A 44 -5.87 10.04 3.39
C SER A 44 -6.96 9.27 2.65
N GLN A 45 -7.04 7.97 2.89
CA GLN A 45 -8.22 7.20 2.49
C GLN A 45 -9.46 7.73 3.21
N GLY A 46 -10.59 7.67 2.53
CA GLY A 46 -11.90 8.12 3.00
C GLY A 46 -13.00 7.40 2.25
N GLU A 47 -14.24 7.71 2.58
CA GLU A 47 -15.42 7.14 1.94
C GLU A 47 -15.41 7.38 0.43
N LEU A 48 -15.96 6.43 -0.33
CA LEU A 48 -16.10 6.58 -1.78
C LEU A 48 -17.06 7.75 -2.08
N PRO A 49 -16.75 8.60 -3.08
CA PRO A 49 -17.65 9.67 -3.46
C PRO A 49 -18.88 9.11 -4.18
N LEU A 50 -20.04 9.11 -3.52
CA LEU A 50 -21.29 8.55 -4.05
C LEU A 50 -22.24 9.59 -4.67
N ALA A 51 -21.85 10.87 -4.73
CA ALA A 51 -22.71 11.95 -5.24
C ALA A 51 -23.26 11.67 -6.66
N HIS A 52 -22.48 10.98 -7.51
CA HIS A 52 -22.89 10.59 -8.86
C HIS A 52 -24.03 9.56 -8.93
N LEU A 53 -24.34 8.87 -7.82
CA LEU A 53 -25.44 7.89 -7.77
C LEU A 53 -26.80 8.56 -7.51
N THR A 54 -26.80 9.76 -6.94
CA THR A 54 -28.01 10.56 -6.68
C THR A 54 -28.35 11.54 -7.81
N GLU A 55 -27.46 11.69 -8.81
CA GLU A 55 -27.65 12.63 -9.94
C GLU A 55 -28.49 12.04 -11.10
N ASN A 56 -28.93 10.78 -11.04
CA ASN A 56 -29.70 10.12 -12.11
C ASN A 56 -31.23 10.10 -11.85
N GLU A 57 -31.76 10.95 -10.97
CA GLU A 57 -33.21 11.05 -10.69
C GLU A 57 -33.94 12.16 -11.47
N ASP A 58 -33.38 12.64 -12.59
CA ASP A 58 -34.07 13.51 -13.57
C ASP A 58 -34.23 12.84 -14.95
#